data_AF-A0A1E4RZX8-F1
#
_entry.id   AF-A0A1E4RZX8-F1
#
_cell.length_a   1.000
_cell.length_b   1.000
_cell.length_c   1.000
_cell.angle_alpha   90.00
_cell.angle_beta   90.00
_cell.angle_gamma   90.00
#
_symmetry.space_group_name_H-M   'P 1'
#
loop_
_entity.id
_entity.type
_entity.pdbx_description
1 polymer ?
#
loop_
_entity_poly.entity_id
_entity_poly.type
_entity_poly.pdbx_seq_one_letter_code
_entity_poly.pdbx_strand_id
1 'polypeptide(L)' 'MASLDSDDINSDLDDSDDDAEGFDEDGEDGEGMIMLCLYEKVLRVKNKWKCNLRDGILNVNGKDYTFQKATGESEW' A
#
# COMPACT_ATOMS: atom_id res chain seq x y z
N MET A 1 24.25 32.89 -12.61
CA MET A 1 23.17 32.70 -13.60
C MET A 1 22.87 31.22 -13.58
N ALA A 2 21.71 30.85 -13.06
CA ALA A 2 21.35 29.46 -12.79
C ALA A 2 21.00 28.70 -14.07
N SER A 3 21.37 27.43 -14.13
CA SER A 3 20.70 26.44 -14.97
C SER A 3 20.62 25.18 -14.12
N LEU A 4 19.49 25.07 -13.44
CA LEU A 4 19.00 23.87 -12.79
C LEU A 4 18.54 22.94 -13.92
N ASP A 5 19.31 21.92 -14.25
CA ASP A 5 18.80 20.78 -15.02
C ASP A 5 17.94 19.94 -14.05
N SER A 6 16.73 20.45 -13.85
CA SER A 6 15.61 19.86 -13.14
C SER A 6 14.86 18.98 -14.13
N ASP A 7 15.30 17.73 -14.29
CA ASP A 7 14.51 16.68 -14.97
C ASP A 7 14.94 15.28 -14.50
N ASP A 8 15.23 15.12 -13.20
CA ASP A 8 15.01 13.83 -12.56
C ASP A 8 13.49 13.66 -12.43
N ILE A 9 12.93 12.91 -13.37
CA ILE A 9 11.56 12.37 -13.39
C ILE A 9 11.33 11.42 -12.21
N ASN A 10 11.63 11.87 -10.98
CA ASN A 10 11.05 11.37 -9.73
C ASN A 10 11.36 12.23 -8.48
N SER A 11 11.91 13.45 -8.61
CA SER A 11 12.31 14.23 -7.41
C SER A 11 11.17 15.06 -6.78
N ASP A 12 9.93 14.93 -7.27
CA ASP A 12 8.72 15.64 -6.80
C ASP A 12 7.72 14.70 -6.10
N LEU A 13 8.13 13.47 -5.76
CA LEU A 13 7.31 12.49 -5.03
C LEU A 13 7.88 12.16 -3.64
N ASP A 14 8.78 12.99 -3.10
CA ASP A 14 9.34 12.84 -1.76
C ASP A 14 9.32 14.17 -0.99
N ASP A 15 8.26 14.96 -1.17
CA ASP A 15 7.98 16.08 -0.28
C ASP A 15 6.67 15.82 0.47
N SER A 16 6.86 15.45 1.73
CA SER A 16 6.01 15.77 2.88
C SER A 16 4.68 15.01 3.00
N ASP A 17 4.66 13.95 3.81
CA ASP A 17 4.21 14.16 5.19
C ASP A 17 4.80 13.12 6.14
N ASP A 18 5.34 13.65 7.23
CA ASP A 18 6.00 12.96 8.32
C ASP A 18 4.93 12.45 9.29
N ASP A 19 4.08 11.55 8.80
CA ASP A 19 3.18 10.75 9.62
C ASP A 19 3.65 9.30 9.49
N ALA A 20 4.83 9.04 10.06
CA ALA A 20 5.04 7.78 10.77
C ALA A 20 4.14 7.74 12.02
N GLU A 21 2.85 8.05 11.85
CA GLU A 21 1.81 7.65 12.78
C GLU A 21 1.95 6.14 12.84
N GLY A 22 2.11 5.67 14.07
CA GLY A 22 2.37 4.27 14.34
C GLY A 22 1.36 3.40 13.59
N PHE A 23 1.67 2.11 13.54
CA PHE A 23 0.58 1.16 13.59
C PHE A 23 -0.23 1.50 14.86
N ASP A 24 -1.21 2.39 14.74
CA ASP A 24 -2.20 2.67 15.76
C ASP A 24 -3.01 1.39 15.86
N GLU A 25 -2.47 0.48 16.66
CA GLU A 25 -3.10 -0.68 17.26
C GLU A 25 -4.11 -0.21 18.33
N ASP A 26 -4.81 0.90 18.08
CA ASP A 26 -5.75 1.52 19.01
C ASP A 26 -7.13 1.52 18.39
N GLY A 27 -7.76 0.35 18.48
CA GLY A 27 -9.13 0.12 18.05
C GLY A 27 -9.63 -1.25 18.47
N GLU A 28 -9.59 -1.50 19.78
CA GLU A 28 -10.48 -2.37 20.56
C GLU A 28 -11.14 -3.55 19.81
N ASP A 29 -10.73 -4.76 20.16
CA ASP A 29 -11.39 -6.06 19.89
C ASP A 29 -11.21 -6.70 18.51
N GLY A 30 -9.97 -7.01 18.15
CA GLY A 30 -9.69 -8.05 17.15
C GLY A 30 -8.23 -8.02 16.73
N GLU A 31 -7.51 -9.13 16.89
CA GLU A 31 -6.19 -9.36 16.31
C GLU A 31 -6.10 -8.68 14.92
N GLY A 32 -5.24 -7.67 14.80
CA GLY A 32 -5.19 -6.81 13.61
C GLY A 32 -5.07 -7.64 12.33
N MET A 33 -5.92 -7.36 11.34
CA MET A 33 -5.90 -8.09 10.08
C MET A 33 -4.62 -7.75 9.32
N ILE A 34 -3.73 -8.72 9.15
CA ILE A 34 -2.45 -8.53 8.45
C ILE A 34 -2.41 -9.31 7.14
N MET A 35 -1.90 -8.67 6.08
CA MET A 35 -1.61 -9.31 4.79
C MET A 35 -0.14 -9.11 4.44
N LEU A 36 0.57 -10.20 4.14
CA LEU A 36 1.94 -10.18 3.60
C LEU A 36 1.91 -10.81 2.22
N CYS A 37 2.37 -10.10 1.19
CA CYS A 37 2.39 -10.58 -0.19
C CYS A 37 3.36 -9.76 -1.06
N LEU A 38 3.53 -10.17 -2.32
CA LEU A 38 4.21 -9.39 -3.34
C LEU A 38 3.18 -8.74 -4.26
N TYR A 39 3.46 -7.53 -4.74
CA TYR A 39 2.63 -6.91 -5.78
C TYR A 39 3.16 -7.27 -7.17
N GLU A 40 2.26 -7.52 -8.11
CA GLU A 40 2.56 -7.60 -9.54
C GLU A 40 2.32 -6.25 -10.22
N LYS A 41 1.18 -5.60 -9.92
CA LYS A 41 0.77 -4.35 -10.57
C LYS A 41 -0.16 -3.54 -9.69
N VAL A 42 0.16 -2.26 -9.52
CA VAL A 42 -0.70 -1.28 -8.85
C VAL A 42 -1.11 -0.22 -9.87
N LEU A 43 -2.40 0.08 -9.97
CA LEU A 43 -2.96 1.04 -10.90
C LEU A 43 -3.87 2.02 -10.16
N ARG A 44 -3.83 3.29 -10.56
CA ARG A 44 -4.73 4.32 -10.06
C ARG A 44 -5.42 5.05 -11.21
N VAL A 45 -6.73 5.26 -11.09
CA VAL A 45 -7.51 6.15 -11.96
C VAL A 45 -8.35 7.07 -11.08
N LYS A 46 -7.98 8.35 -11.02
CA LYS A 46 -8.53 9.31 -10.05
C LYS A 46 -8.36 8.77 -8.62
N ASN A 47 -9.46 8.56 -7.90
CA ASN A 47 -9.50 7.99 -6.56
C ASN A 47 -9.57 6.46 -6.52
N LYS A 48 -9.73 5.79 -7.66
CA LYS A 48 -9.85 4.33 -7.70
C LYS A 48 -8.48 3.67 -7.79
N TRP A 49 -8.22 2.74 -6.88
CA TRP A 49 -7.02 1.92 -6.80
C TRP A 49 -7.34 0.47 -7.17
N LYS A 50 -6.46 -0.15 -7.95
CA LYS A 50 -6.50 -1.58 -8.26
C LYS A 50 -5.13 -2.20 -8.05
N CYS A 51 -5.06 -3.25 -7.24
CA CYS A 51 -3.84 -3.98 -6.89
C CYS A 51 -3.94 -5.42 -7.38
N ASN A 52 -2.94 -5.90 -8.12
CA ASN A 52 -2.74 -7.31 -8.42
C ASN A 52 -1.59 -7.81 -7.54
N LEU A 53 -1.86 -8.81 -6.72
CA LEU A 53 -0.98 -9.34 -5.68
C LEU A 53 -0.71 -10.82 -5.94
N ARG A 54 0.42 -11.33 -5.42
CA ARG A 54 0.82 -12.73 -5.51
C ARG A 54 1.55 -13.23 -4.27
N ASP A 55 1.61 -14.55 -4.13
CA ASP A 55 2.38 -15.26 -3.10
C ASP A 55 2.12 -14.72 -1.68
N GLY A 56 0.85 -14.67 -1.29
CA GLY A 56 0.44 -14.00 -0.06
C GLY A 56 -0.12 -14.90 1.02
N ILE A 57 0.04 -14.43 2.26
CA ILE A 57 -0.61 -14.91 3.47
C ILE A 57 -1.43 -13.77 4.09
N LEU A 58 -2.61 -14.09 4.60
CA LEU A 58 -3.57 -13.15 5.15
C LEU A 58 -4.13 -13.72 6.45
N ASN A 59 -4.10 -12.96 7.55
CA ASN A 59 -4.86 -13.25 8.75
C ASN A 59 -6.09 -12.34 8.80
N VAL A 60 -7.29 -12.94 8.87
CA VAL A 60 -8.56 -12.22 9.02
C VAL A 60 -9.41 -12.93 10.06
N ASN A 61 -9.82 -12.20 11.09
CA ASN A 61 -10.65 -12.70 12.19
C ASN A 61 -10.05 -13.97 12.85
N GLY A 62 -8.74 -13.94 13.12
CA GLY A 62 -8.01 -15.06 13.74
C GLY A 62 -7.86 -16.29 12.83
N LYS A 63 -8.10 -16.15 11.53
CA LYS A 63 -7.95 -17.24 10.56
C LYS A 63 -6.97 -16.88 9.46
N ASP A 64 -6.05 -17.81 9.22
CA ASP A 64 -5.04 -17.71 8.16
C ASP A 64 -5.56 -18.20 6.81
N TYR A 65 -5.20 -17.47 5.77
CA TYR A 65 -5.46 -17.75 4.38
C TYR A 65 -4.17 -17.61 3.59
N THR A 66 -4.00 -18.44 2.56
CA THR A 66 -2.91 -18.31 1.60
C THR A 66 -3.47 -18.16 0.19
N PHE A 67 -2.78 -17.42 -0.65
CA PHE A 67 -3.16 -17.23 -2.04
C PHE A 67 -1.94 -17.20 -2.97
N GLN A 68 -2.12 -17.75 -4.17
CA GLN A 68 -1.14 -17.61 -5.26
C GLN A 68 -1.29 -16.25 -5.96
N LYS A 69 -2.54 -15.82 -6.22
CA LYS A 69 -2.87 -14.51 -6.80
C LYS A 69 -4.10 -13.93 -6.12
N ALA A 70 -4.14 -12.61 -5.97
CA ALA A 70 -5.29 -11.87 -5.46
C ALA A 70 -5.45 -10.53 -6.20
N THR A 71 -6.67 -10.01 -6.24
CA THR A 71 -6.98 -8.68 -6.78
C THR A 71 -7.70 -7.86 -5.73
N GLY A 72 -7.21 -6.65 -5.46
CA GLY A 72 -7.83 -5.68 -4.56
C GLY A 72 -8.30 -4.44 -5.31
N GLU A 73 -9.45 -3.89 -4.92
CA GLU A 73 -10.00 -2.63 -5.43
C GLU A 73 -10.39 -1.76 -4.24
N SER A 74 -9.99 -0.47 -4.26
CA SER A 74 -10.27 0.49 -3.19
C SER A 74 -10.50 1.90 -3.77
N GLU A 75 -11.16 2.76 -3.00
CA GLU A 75 -11.35 4.19 -3.31
C GLU A 75 -10.68 5.03 -2.21
N TRP A 76 -9.98 6.10 -2.61
CA TRP A 76 -9.32 7.07 -1.72
C TRP A 76 -9.95 8.45 -1.81
#